data_AF-A0A0G4M364-F1
#
_entry.id   AF-A0A0G4M364-F1
#
_cell.length_a   1.000
_cell.length_b   1.000
_cell.length_c   1.000
_cell.angle_alpha   90.00
_cell.angle_beta   90.00
_cell.angle_gamma   90.00
#
_symmetry.space_group_name_H-M   'P 1'
#
loop_
_entity.id
_entity.type
_entity.pdbx_description
1 polymer ?
#
loop_
_entity_poly.entity_id
_entity_poly.type
_entity_poly.pdbx_seq_one_letter_code
_entity_poly.pdbx_strand_id
1 'polypeptide(L)'
;MSVRQWLVFTVLRAVPAVLLAVVLAACAIIFYRLALHPLARVPGPKLAAISNVWHALHVRDGRMFVLGKTLHKKYGPVVRVGPNEVWFDSKDAFKSIYRAGSGYEKSEFYCEAFMGID
;
A
#
# COMPACT_ATOMS: atom_id res chain seq x y z
N MET A 1 9.47 -13.58 47.50
CA MET A 1 9.08 -12.70 46.37
C MET A 1 7.58 -12.79 46.18
N SER A 2 6.86 -11.66 46.22
CA SER A 2 5.40 -11.66 46.05
C SER A 2 5.01 -11.96 44.59
N VAL A 3 3.94 -12.72 44.37
CA VAL A 3 3.39 -13.03 43.03
C VAL A 3 3.15 -11.76 42.20
N ARG A 4 2.77 -10.66 42.86
CA ARG A 4 2.61 -9.33 42.25
C ARG A 4 3.93 -8.79 41.69
N GLN A 5 5.04 -8.96 42.41
CA GLN A 5 6.35 -8.49 41.96
C GLN A 5 6.84 -9.30 40.76
N TRP A 6 6.62 -10.62 40.78
CA TRP A 6 6.96 -11.51 39.66
C TRP A 6 6.19 -11.14 38.37
N LEU A 7 4.88 -10.91 38.47
CA LEU A 7 4.06 -10.48 37.32
C LEU A 7 4.52 -9.13 36.73
N VAL A 8 4.84 -8.15 37.57
CA VAL A 8 5.33 -6.83 37.11
C VAL A 8 6.65 -6.95 36.37
N PHE A 9 7.61 -7.75 36.85
CA PHE A 9 8.90 -7.93 36.16
C PHE A 9 8.76 -8.66 34.82
N THR A 10 7.84 -9.63 34.73
CA THR A 10 7.57 -10.35 33.48
C THR A 10 6.91 -9.44 32.44
N VAL A 11 5.90 -8.66 32.83
CA VAL A 11 5.24 -7.70 31.93
C VAL A 11 6.22 -6.61 31.48
N LEU A 12 7.00 -6.04 32.41
CA LEU A 12 7.98 -4.99 32.11
C LEU A 12 9.06 -5.45 31.12
N ARG A 13 9.44 -6.74 31.15
CA ARG A 13 10.38 -7.34 30.19
C ARG A 13 9.74 -7.73 28.86
N ALA A 14 8.45 -8.05 28.85
CA ALA A 14 7.73 -8.42 27.64
C ALA A 14 7.48 -7.23 26.70
N VAL A 15 7.19 -6.03 27.24
CA VAL A 15 6.93 -4.83 26.43
C VAL A 15 8.07 -4.49 25.45
N PRO A 16 9.35 -4.35 25.88
CA PRO A 16 10.43 -4.02 24.95
C PRO A 16 10.68 -5.14 23.92
N ALA A 17 10.48 -6.41 24.29
CA ALA A 17 10.59 -7.54 23.36
C ALA A 17 9.51 -7.48 22.26
N VAL A 18 8.27 -7.17 22.64
CA VAL A 18 7.17 -6.99 21.68
C VAL A 18 7.43 -5.78 20.78
N LEU A 19 7.86 -4.64 21.34
CA LEU A 19 8.20 -3.46 20.55
C LEU A 19 9.33 -3.75 19.55
N LEU A 20 10.38 -4.45 19.97
CA LEU A 20 11.46 -4.87 19.09
C LEU A 20 10.96 -5.78 17.97
N ALA A 21 10.13 -6.78 18.28
CA ALA A 21 9.54 -7.67 17.29
C ALA A 21 8.68 -6.91 16.25
N VAL A 22 7.88 -5.93 16.69
CA VAL A 22 7.07 -5.08 15.80
C VAL A 22 7.96 -4.25 14.88
N VAL A 23 9.02 -3.63 15.41
CA VAL A 23 9.97 -2.85 14.61
C VAL A 23 10.67 -3.73 13.57
N LEU A 24 11.15 -4.91 13.97
CA LEU A 24 11.79 -5.86 13.05
C LEU A 24 10.83 -6.32 11.94
N ALA A 25 9.59 -6.65 12.28
CA ALA A 25 8.57 -7.02 11.31
C ALA A 25 8.27 -5.88 10.33
N ALA A 26 8.13 -4.64 10.82
CA ALA A 26 7.92 -3.47 9.98
C ALA A 26 9.10 -3.23 9.03
N CYS A 27 10.34 -3.31 9.52
CA CYS A 27 11.54 -3.19 8.69
C CYS A 27 11.61 -4.28 7.62
N ALA A 28 11.30 -5.53 7.97
CA ALA A 28 11.27 -6.64 7.02
C ALA A 28 10.23 -6.42 5.91
N ILE A 29 9.02 -5.96 6.27
CA ILE A 29 7.95 -5.65 5.30
C ILE A 29 8.38 -4.49 4.39
N ILE A 30 8.95 -3.42 4.94
CA ILE A 30 9.44 -2.27 4.17
C ILE A 30 10.51 -2.72 3.17
N PHE A 31 11.49 -3.49 3.64
CA PHE A 31 12.56 -4.02 2.79
C PHE A 31 11.99 -4.88 1.65
N TYR A 32 11.10 -5.82 1.98
CA TYR A 32 10.45 -6.65 0.98
C TYR A 32 9.69 -5.80 -0.07
N ARG A 33 8.87 -4.85 0.36
CA ARG A 33 8.05 -4.01 -0.53
C ARG A 33 8.87 -3.14 -1.49
N LEU A 34 10.04 -2.68 -1.03
CA LEU A 34 10.91 -1.80 -1.79
C LEU A 34 11.94 -2.54 -2.67
N ALA A 35 12.41 -3.72 -2.26
CA ALA A 35 13.50 -4.41 -2.93
C ALA A 35 13.07 -5.71 -3.65
N LEU A 36 12.22 -6.53 -3.01
CA LEU A 36 11.93 -7.89 -3.48
C LEU A 36 10.54 -8.04 -4.11
N HIS A 37 9.64 -7.08 -3.87
CA HIS A 37 8.29 -7.11 -4.40
C HIS A 37 8.30 -7.14 -5.94
N PRO A 38 7.39 -7.86 -6.60
CA PRO A 38 7.29 -7.86 -8.06
C PRO A 38 7.19 -6.46 -8.68
N LEU A 39 6.52 -5.54 -7.96
CA LEU A 39 6.37 -4.14 -8.35
C LEU A 39 7.54 -3.22 -7.91
N ALA A 40 8.63 -3.75 -7.33
CA ALA A 40 9.76 -2.95 -6.85
C ALA A 40 10.47 -2.18 -7.97
N ARG A 41 10.41 -2.69 -9.20
CA ARG A 41 10.99 -2.04 -10.39
C ARG A 41 10.13 -0.91 -10.96
N VAL A 42 8.86 -0.82 -10.56
CA VAL A 42 7.95 0.21 -11.05
C VAL A 42 8.27 1.54 -10.35
N PRO A 43 8.54 2.62 -11.09
CA PRO A 43 8.89 3.90 -10.49
C PRO A 43 7.70 4.52 -9.75
N GLY A 44 7.96 5.28 -8.69
CA GLY A 44 6.93 5.96 -7.91
C GLY A 44 7.41 6.46 -6.56
N PRO A 45 6.55 7.13 -5.78
CA PRO A 45 6.87 7.55 -4.43
C PRO A 45 7.16 6.35 -3.52
N LYS A 46 8.31 6.32 -2.84
CA LYS A 46 8.68 5.20 -1.95
C LYS A 46 7.67 4.97 -0.83
N LEU A 47 7.08 6.04 -0.30
CA LEU A 47 6.04 5.95 0.73
C LEU A 47 4.77 5.26 0.22
N ALA A 48 4.45 5.44 -1.06
CA ALA A 48 3.34 4.76 -1.72
C ALA A 48 3.60 3.25 -1.87
N ALA A 49 4.84 2.86 -2.18
CA ALA A 49 5.24 1.46 -2.22
C ALA A 49 5.20 0.78 -0.84
N ILE A 50 5.40 1.54 0.25
CA ILE A 50 5.40 1.03 1.63
C ILE A 50 3.98 0.81 2.15
N SER A 51 3.04 1.74 1.97
CA SER A 51 1.67 1.59 2.50
C SER A 51 0.63 2.44 1.75
N ASN A 52 -0.64 2.03 1.88
CA ASN A 52 -1.79 2.78 1.33
C ASN A 52 -2.05 4.11 2.06
N VAL A 53 -1.40 4.36 3.21
CA VAL A 53 -1.56 5.60 3.97
C VAL A 53 -1.15 6.82 3.15
N TRP A 54 -0.05 6.69 2.37
CA TRP A 54 0.38 7.75 1.47
C TRP A 54 -0.72 8.12 0.48
N HIS A 55 -1.37 7.12 -0.11
CA HIS A 55 -2.45 7.31 -1.07
C HIS A 55 -3.67 7.97 -0.42
N ALA A 56 -4.14 7.44 0.71
CA ALA A 56 -5.29 7.96 1.45
C ALA A 56 -5.13 9.46 1.81
N LEU A 57 -3.93 9.87 2.23
CA LEU A 57 -3.64 11.27 2.55
C LEU A 57 -3.75 12.20 1.33
N HIS A 58 -3.37 11.73 0.14
CA HIS A 58 -3.44 12.55 -1.08
C HIS A 58 -4.84 12.55 -1.72
N VAL A 59 -5.63 11.50 -1.50
CA VAL A 59 -7.01 11.42 -1.99
C VAL A 59 -7.98 12.27 -1.16
N ARG A 60 -7.66 12.52 0.12
CA ARG A 60 -8.51 13.27 1.06
C ARG A 60 -9.03 14.61 0.53
N ASP A 61 -8.24 15.30 -0.28
CA ASP A 61 -8.60 16.63 -0.79
C ASP A 61 -9.37 16.57 -2.14
N GLY A 62 -9.72 15.38 -2.64
CA GLY A 62 -10.44 15.20 -3.91
C GLY A 62 -9.62 15.53 -5.18
N ARG A 63 -8.31 15.76 -5.04
CA ARG A 63 -7.42 16.22 -6.13
C ARG A 63 -6.65 15.09 -6.82
N MET A 64 -7.27 13.92 -6.91
CA MET A 64 -6.63 12.69 -7.42
C MET A 64 -6.16 12.81 -8.87
N PHE A 65 -6.94 13.50 -9.71
CA PHE A 65 -6.55 13.80 -11.09
C PHE A 65 -5.25 14.63 -11.19
N VAL A 66 -5.13 15.65 -10.34
CA VAL A 66 -3.94 16.51 -10.28
C VAL A 66 -2.72 15.72 -9.80
N LEU A 67 -2.92 14.85 -8.80
CA LEU A 67 -1.90 13.93 -8.32
C LEU A 67 -1.41 13.02 -9.44
N GLY A 68 -2.32 12.34 -10.15
CA GLY A 68 -2.00 11.46 -11.27
C GLY A 68 -1.19 12.18 -12.34
N LYS A 69 -1.64 13.36 -12.78
CA LYS A 69 -0.91 14.18 -13.76
C LYS A 69 0.50 14.54 -13.28
N THR A 70 0.65 14.90 -12.01
CA THR A 70 1.94 15.27 -11.42
C THR A 70 2.89 14.07 -11.34
N LEU A 71 2.38 12.90 -10.93
CA LEU A 71 3.13 11.67 -10.83
C LEU A 71 3.57 11.17 -12.20
N HIS A 72 2.66 11.12 -13.18
CA HIS A 72 2.99 10.68 -14.53
C HIS A 72 3.96 11.64 -15.24
N LYS A 73 3.87 12.96 -14.98
CA LYS A 73 4.89 13.92 -15.43
C LYS A 73 6.28 13.65 -14.83
N LYS A 74 6.36 13.14 -13.60
CA LYS A 74 7.61 12.92 -12.88
C LYS A 74 8.24 11.54 -13.11
N TYR A 75 7.42 10.49 -13.10
CA TYR A 75 7.86 9.09 -13.09
C TYR A 75 7.59 8.37 -14.43
N GLY A 76 6.83 9.00 -15.33
CA GLY A 76 6.50 8.46 -16.65
C GLY A 76 5.14 7.75 -16.71
N PRO A 77 4.89 6.96 -17.78
CA PRO A 77 3.55 6.43 -18.09
C PRO A 77 3.08 5.33 -17.14
N VAL A 78 3.95 4.78 -16.29
CA VAL A 78 3.61 3.73 -15.33
C VAL A 78 4.14 4.15 -13.96
N VAL A 79 3.26 4.24 -12.96
CA VAL A 79 3.63 4.72 -11.62
C VAL A 79 3.05 3.84 -10.53
N ARG A 80 3.89 3.40 -9.59
CA ARG A 80 3.44 2.69 -8.39
C ARG A 80 2.90 3.68 -7.37
N VAL A 81 1.62 3.54 -7.03
CA VAL A 81 0.89 4.43 -6.09
C VAL A 81 0.42 3.73 -4.82
N GLY A 82 0.63 2.42 -4.73
CA GLY A 82 0.38 1.62 -3.54
C GLY A 82 1.33 0.41 -3.47
N PRO A 83 1.31 -0.37 -2.37
CA PRO A 83 2.07 -1.61 -2.29
C PRO A 83 1.69 -2.58 -3.42
N ASN A 84 0.41 -2.63 -3.78
CA ASN A 84 -0.16 -3.53 -4.78
C ASN A 84 -0.89 -2.76 -5.90
N GLU A 85 -0.61 -1.47 -6.08
CA GLU A 85 -1.36 -0.61 -7.00
C GLU A 85 -0.42 0.18 -7.92
N VAL A 86 -0.74 0.18 -9.20
CA VAL A 86 -0.01 0.85 -10.27
C VAL A 86 -1.00 1.62 -11.14
N TRP A 87 -0.65 2.86 -11.47
CA TRP A 87 -1.38 3.69 -12.40
C TRP A 87 -0.70 3.73 -13.76
N PHE A 88 -1.52 3.80 -14.80
CA PHE A 88 -1.09 3.82 -16.19
C PHE A 88 -1.64 5.06 -16.88
N ASP A 89 -0.77 5.76 -17.62
CA ASP A 89 -1.12 6.87 -18.50
C ASP A 89 -0.72 6.52 -19.94
N SER A 90 -1.41 5.53 -20.51
CA SER A 90 -1.22 5.14 -21.91
C SER A 90 -2.51 4.59 -22.53
N LYS A 91 -2.68 4.86 -23.84
CA LYS A 91 -3.83 4.37 -24.60
C LYS A 91 -3.86 2.85 -24.70
N ASP A 92 -2.68 2.22 -24.78
CA ASP A 92 -2.57 0.76 -24.93
C ASP A 92 -2.93 0.05 -23.62
N ALA A 93 -2.48 0.55 -22.47
CA ALA A 93 -2.89 0.01 -21.18
C ALA A 93 -4.40 0.16 -20.98
N PHE A 94 -4.96 1.33 -21.33
CA PHE A 94 -6.40 1.56 -21.25
C PHE A 94 -7.18 0.53 -22.09
N LYS A 95 -6.80 0.33 -23.36
CA LYS A 95 -7.41 -0.68 -24.22
C LYS A 95 -7.26 -2.09 -23.65
N SER A 96 -6.07 -2.44 -23.14
CA SER A 96 -5.81 -3.78 -22.62
C SER A 96 -6.61 -4.09 -21.35
N ILE A 97 -6.73 -3.13 -20.43
CA ILE A 97 -7.41 -3.30 -19.14
C ILE A 97 -8.92 -3.35 -19.36
N TYR A 98 -9.46 -2.39 -20.12
CA TYR A 98 -10.90 -2.23 -20.31
C TYR A 98 -11.49 -3.05 -21.47
N ARG A 99 -10.72 -3.89 -22.16
CA ARG A 99 -11.26 -4.78 -23.21
C ARG A 99 -12.21 -5.81 -22.58
N ALA A 100 -13.35 -6.05 -23.21
CA ALA A 100 -14.22 -7.17 -22.84
C ALA A 100 -13.44 -8.50 -22.92
N GLY A 101 -13.56 -9.33 -21.88
CA GLY A 101 -12.83 -10.59 -21.78
C GLY A 101 -11.31 -10.44 -21.56
N SER A 102 -10.85 -9.30 -21.02
CA SER A 102 -9.44 -9.08 -20.67
C SER A 102 -8.95 -9.94 -19.51
N GLY A 103 -9.87 -10.49 -18.70
CA GLY A 103 -9.57 -11.22 -17.47
C GLY A 103 -9.28 -10.31 -16.28
N TYR A 104 -9.38 -8.98 -16.43
CA TYR A 104 -9.29 -8.05 -15.31
C TYR A 104 -10.67 -7.84 -14.67
N GLU A 105 -10.74 -8.07 -13.37
CA GLU A 105 -11.94 -7.82 -12.57
C GLU A 105 -11.93 -6.41 -12.00
N LYS A 106 -13.13 -5.85 -11.79
CA LYS A 106 -13.26 -4.59 -11.04
C LYS A 106 -12.89 -4.85 -9.58
N SER A 107 -12.29 -3.86 -8.93
CA SER A 107 -11.98 -3.96 -7.50
C SER A 107 -13.24 -4.08 -6.66
N GLU A 108 -13.11 -4.70 -5.49
CA GLU A 108 -14.17 -4.84 -4.49
C GLU A 108 -14.80 -3.48 -4.14
N PHE A 109 -14.00 -2.41 -4.08
CA PHE A 109 -14.50 -1.04 -3.91
C PHE A 109 -15.61 -0.66 -4.91
N TYR A 110 -15.49 -1.05 -6.18
CA TYR A 110 -16.53 -0.80 -7.18
C TYR A 110 -17.73 -1.73 -7.01
N CYS A 111 -17.51 -2.97 -6.60
CA CYS A 111 -18.59 -3.92 -6.35
C CYS A 111 -19.43 -3.47 -5.15
N GLU A 112 -18.81 -3.16 -4.02
CA GLU A 112 -19.50 -2.69 -2.81
C GLU A 112 -20.22 -1.37 -3.03
N ALA A 113 -19.56 -0.39 -3.67
CA ALA A 113 -20.13 0.95 -3.86
C ALA A 113 -21.34 0.99 -4.81
N PHE A 114 -21.48 0.02 -5.73
CA PHE A 114 -22.52 0.04 -6.76
C PHE A 114 -23.48 -1.16 -6.71
N MET A 115 -23.08 -2.29 -6.11
CA MET A 115 -23.91 -3.49 -6.00
C MET A 115 -24.52 -3.69 -4.62
N GLY A 116 -24.21 -2.82 -3.64
CA GLY A 116 -24.98 -2.63 -2.41
C GLY A 116 -25.40 -3.93 -1.71
N ILE A 117 -24.51 -4.47 -0.88
CA ILE A 117 -24.80 -5.42 0.21
C ILE A 117 -25.78 -6.55 -0.14
N ASP A 118 -25.23 -7.73 -0.37
CA ASP A 118 -25.82 -8.98 0.13
C ASP A 118 -24.97 -9.54 1.29
#